data_AF-A0A9D5FLM9-F1
#
_entry.id   AF-A0A9D5FLM9-F1
#
_cell.length_a   1.000
_cell.length_b   1.000
_cell.length_c   1.000
_cell.angle_alpha   90.00
_cell.angle_beta   90.00
_cell.angle_gamma   90.00
#
_symmetry.space_group_name_H-M   'P 1'
#
loop_
_entity.id
_entity.type
_entity.pdbx_description
1 polymer ?
#
loop_
_entity_poly.entity_id
_entity_poly.type
_entity_poly.pdbx_seq_one_letter_code
_entity_poly.pdbx_strand_id
1 'polypeptide(L)'
;MSNIKELTSGVAVQAMGAIVALVVIALPSIFGSSWRVWLSAIPSSALGFIGGTLITVAAMGFWKLFHKREISAASPMSYPRGGYHHISTIKYEGVRWNMQSTTPDPWGQHRQGILGSGDIDVERPPMCPNCPTELLESRTIFGRYRWYCVSCGFVKTSHESYWKVAERADILARAKWVELRQATVLYTVPRDSE
;
A
#
# COMPACT_ATOMS: atom_id res chain seq x y z
N MET A 1 -29.57 7.48 -14.08
CA MET A 1 -29.56 6.38 -15.08
C MET A 1 -28.26 6.37 -15.90
N SER A 2 -27.08 6.52 -15.28
CA SER A 2 -25.77 6.58 -15.97
C SER A 2 -24.83 5.39 -15.68
N ASN A 3 -25.13 4.56 -14.67
CA ASN A 3 -24.21 3.50 -14.22
C ASN A 3 -24.23 2.19 -15.02
N ILE A 4 -25.17 2.01 -15.96
CA ILE A 4 -25.29 0.73 -16.70
C ILE A 4 -24.34 0.69 -17.91
N LYS A 5 -23.90 1.84 -18.44
CA LYS A 5 -23.06 1.90 -19.64
C LYS A 5 -21.58 1.58 -19.39
N GLU A 6 -21.06 1.74 -18.17
CA GLU A 6 -19.67 1.40 -17.85
C GLU A 6 -19.45 -0.09 -17.56
N LEU A 7 -20.49 -0.79 -17.09
CA LEU A 7 -20.39 -2.22 -16.79
C LEU A 7 -20.40 -3.09 -18.06
N THR A 8 -21.04 -2.64 -19.15
CA THR A 8 -21.13 -3.42 -20.38
C THR A 8 -19.86 -3.37 -21.23
N SER A 9 -19.05 -2.30 -21.14
CA SER A 9 -17.81 -2.17 -21.93
C SER A 9 -16.68 -3.07 -21.41
N GLY A 10 -16.58 -3.26 -20.09
CA GLY A 10 -15.58 -4.14 -19.49
C GLY A 10 -15.81 -5.62 -19.82
N VAL A 11 -17.07 -6.07 -19.75
CA VAL A 11 -17.44 -7.47 -20.01
C VAL A 11 -17.29 -7.83 -21.48
N ALA A 12 -17.65 -6.92 -22.39
CA ALA A 12 -17.48 -7.13 -23.83
C ALA A 12 -16.01 -7.28 -24.24
N VAL A 13 -15.10 -6.50 -23.64
CA VAL A 13 -13.66 -6.58 -23.91
C VAL A 13 -13.06 -7.89 -23.36
N GLN A 14 -13.50 -8.34 -22.18
CA GLN A 14 -13.06 -9.63 -21.62
C GLN A 14 -13.59 -10.82 -22.43
N ALA A 15 -14.84 -10.76 -22.88
CA ALA A 15 -15.43 -11.80 -23.72
C ALA A 15 -14.73 -11.92 -25.07
N MET A 16 -14.42 -10.81 -25.74
CA MET A 16 -13.67 -10.83 -27.00
C MET A 16 -12.24 -11.35 -26.81
N GLY A 17 -11.55 -10.98 -25.73
CA GLY A 17 -10.22 -11.51 -25.42
C GLY A 17 -10.21 -13.03 -25.21
N ALA A 18 -11.22 -13.57 -24.51
CA ALA A 18 -11.36 -15.00 -24.28
C ALA A 18 -11.66 -15.77 -25.59
N ILE A 19 -12.47 -15.22 -26.48
CA ILE A 19 -12.78 -15.82 -27.79
C ILE A 19 -11.53 -15.85 -28.67
N VAL A 20 -10.77 -14.75 -28.75
CA VAL A 20 -9.52 -14.72 -29.53
C VAL A 20 -8.49 -15.70 -28.96
N ALA A 21 -8.35 -15.78 -27.63
CA ALA A 21 -7.45 -16.75 -27.00
C ALA A 21 -7.87 -18.20 -27.27
N LEU A 22 -9.17 -18.52 -27.21
CA LEU A 22 -9.69 -19.85 -27.52
C LEU A 22 -9.49 -20.20 -29.00
N VAL A 23 -9.66 -19.25 -29.92
CA VAL A 23 -9.37 -19.46 -31.34
C VAL A 23 -7.88 -19.72 -31.55
N VAL A 24 -6.99 -18.94 -30.91
CA VAL A 24 -5.53 -19.12 -31.02
C VAL A 24 -5.06 -20.44 -30.41
N ILE A 25 -5.69 -20.92 -29.32
CA ILE A 25 -5.35 -22.19 -28.66
C ILE A 25 -5.93 -23.41 -29.38
N ALA A 26 -7.08 -23.27 -30.05
CA ALA A 26 -7.74 -24.36 -30.77
C ALA A 26 -7.22 -24.59 -32.20
N LEU A 27 -6.56 -23.60 -32.81
CA LEU A 27 -6.03 -23.72 -34.17
C LEU A 27 -4.85 -24.72 -34.34
N PRO A 28 -3.92 -24.89 -33.39
CA PRO A 28 -2.80 -25.84 -33.53
C PRO A 28 -3.21 -27.32 -33.53
N SER A 29 -4.35 -27.68 -32.92
CA SER A 29 -4.84 -29.06 -32.89
C SER A 29 -5.58 -29.47 -34.17
N ILE A 30 -6.02 -28.49 -34.98
CA ILE A 30 -6.72 -28.73 -36.25
C ILE A 30 -5.72 -28.87 -37.42
N PHE A 31 -4.54 -28.24 -37.32
CA PHE A 31 -3.53 -28.23 -38.38
C PHE A 31 -2.24 -28.88 -37.86
N GLY A 32 -2.08 -30.18 -38.08
CA GLY A 32 -0.95 -30.97 -37.57
C GLY A 32 0.45 -30.36 -37.83
N SER A 33 1.33 -30.59 -36.85
CA SER A 33 2.81 -30.44 -36.77
C SER A 33 3.57 -29.28 -37.42
N SER A 34 3.00 -28.43 -38.26
CA SER A 34 3.75 -27.42 -39.03
C SER A 34 3.19 -26.01 -38.91
N TRP A 35 3.10 -25.51 -37.68
CA TRP A 35 2.72 -24.11 -37.38
C TRP A 35 3.52 -23.07 -38.17
N ARG A 36 4.75 -23.41 -38.59
CA ARG A 36 5.61 -22.57 -39.43
C ARG A 36 5.03 -22.29 -40.82
N VAL A 37 4.39 -23.27 -41.44
CA VAL A 37 3.77 -23.13 -42.78
C VAL A 37 2.58 -22.18 -42.70
N TRP A 38 1.78 -22.33 -41.64
CA TRP A 38 0.67 -21.42 -41.37
C TRP A 38 1.15 -19.99 -41.10
N LEU A 39 2.21 -19.82 -40.29
CA LEU A 39 2.76 -18.51 -40.00
C LEU A 39 3.30 -17.80 -41.26
N SER A 40 3.88 -18.57 -42.19
CA SER A 40 4.36 -18.04 -43.48
C SER A 40 3.23 -17.68 -44.46
N ALA A 41 2.03 -18.22 -44.28
CA ALA A 41 0.86 -17.90 -45.10
C ALA A 41 0.20 -16.55 -44.71
N ILE A 42 0.58 -15.99 -43.56
CA ILE A 42 0.05 -14.69 -43.11
C ILE A 42 0.84 -13.57 -43.80
N PRO A 43 0.17 -12.63 -44.50
CA PRO A 43 0.83 -11.47 -45.08
C PRO A 43 1.59 -10.68 -44.02
N SER A 44 2.79 -10.18 -44.34
CA SER A 44 3.62 -9.43 -43.38
C SER A 44 2.90 -8.20 -42.79
N SER A 45 1.98 -7.60 -43.55
CA SER A 45 1.12 -6.51 -43.07
C SER A 45 0.21 -6.94 -41.92
N ALA A 46 -0.41 -8.12 -41.99
CA ALA A 46 -1.30 -8.64 -40.96
C ALA A 46 -0.54 -8.97 -39.66
N LEU A 47 0.68 -9.50 -39.76
CA LEU A 47 1.56 -9.69 -38.59
C LEU A 47 1.89 -8.35 -37.90
N GLY A 48 2.09 -7.28 -38.67
CA GLY A 48 2.30 -5.93 -38.14
C GLY A 48 1.12 -5.42 -37.33
N PHE A 49 -0.12 -5.63 -37.80
CA PHE A 49 -1.32 -5.23 -37.06
C PHE A 49 -1.49 -6.04 -35.76
N ILE A 50 -1.27 -7.35 -35.80
CA ILE A 50 -1.37 -8.20 -34.60
C ILE A 50 -0.30 -7.81 -33.57
N GLY A 51 0.95 -7.61 -34.01
CA GLY A 51 2.03 -7.14 -33.13
C GLY A 51 1.73 -5.77 -32.53
N GLY A 52 1.29 -4.80 -33.35
CA GLY A 52 0.95 -3.46 -32.89
C GLY A 52 -0.21 -3.43 -31.89
N THR A 53 -1.25 -4.23 -32.13
CA THR A 53 -2.39 -4.34 -31.19
C THR A 53 -1.98 -4.98 -29.86
N LEU A 54 -1.16 -6.02 -29.87
CA LEU A 54 -0.63 -6.61 -28.64
C LEU A 54 0.25 -5.62 -27.87
N ILE A 55 1.14 -4.89 -28.55
CA ILE A 55 2.00 -3.88 -27.92
C ILE A 55 1.16 -2.76 -27.31
N THR A 56 0.14 -2.26 -28.00
CA THR A 56 -0.73 -1.19 -27.49
C THR A 56 -1.59 -1.65 -26.31
N VAL A 57 -2.14 -2.86 -26.33
CA VAL A 57 -2.88 -3.43 -25.18
C VAL A 57 -1.94 -3.63 -23.99
N ALA A 58 -0.72 -4.15 -24.21
CA ALA A 58 0.29 -4.29 -23.17
C ALA A 58 0.69 -2.93 -22.60
N ALA A 59 0.92 -1.93 -23.45
CA ALA A 59 1.25 -0.57 -23.05
C ALA A 59 0.12 0.09 -22.26
N MET A 60 -1.14 -0.07 -22.67
CA MET A 60 -2.31 0.43 -21.92
C MET A 60 -2.47 -0.28 -20.58
N GLY A 61 -2.24 -1.60 -20.52
CA GLY A 61 -2.25 -2.37 -19.28
C GLY A 61 -1.16 -1.92 -18.30
N PHE A 62 0.06 -1.76 -18.81
CA PHE A 62 1.18 -1.18 -18.06
C PHE A 62 0.85 0.24 -17.60
N TRP A 63 0.38 1.11 -18.49
CA TRP A 63 0.06 2.49 -18.17
C TRP A 63 -1.01 2.58 -17.08
N LYS A 64 -2.05 1.76 -17.13
CA LYS A 64 -3.09 1.69 -16.08
C LYS A 64 -2.53 1.23 -14.73
N LEU A 65 -1.57 0.30 -14.72
CA LEU A 65 -0.88 -0.13 -13.49
C LEU A 65 0.02 0.96 -12.90
N PHE A 66 0.65 1.77 -13.75
CA PHE A 66 1.49 2.89 -13.34
C PHE A 66 0.67 4.12 -12.89
N HIS A 67 -0.37 4.51 -13.63
CA HIS A 67 -1.18 5.69 -13.32
C HIS A 67 -2.17 5.52 -12.18
N LYS A 68 -2.70 4.31 -11.90
CA LYS A 68 -3.52 4.10 -10.70
C LYS A 68 -2.75 4.20 -9.38
N ARG A 69 -1.43 4.40 -9.40
CA ARG A 69 -0.57 4.49 -8.21
C ARG A 69 0.03 5.87 -7.98
N GLU A 70 -0.40 6.87 -8.74
CA GLU A 70 -0.04 8.25 -8.47
C GLU A 70 -1.09 8.88 -7.58
N ILE A 71 -0.63 9.29 -6.40
CA ILE A 71 -1.31 10.19 -5.49
C ILE A 71 -2.52 9.53 -4.82
N SER A 72 -2.27 8.52 -3.98
CA SER A 72 -2.91 8.59 -2.65
C SER A 72 -2.41 9.90 -2.06
N ALA A 73 -3.10 11.00 -2.37
CA ALA A 73 -2.87 12.29 -1.75
C ALA A 73 -2.80 11.98 -0.27
N ALA A 74 -1.67 12.31 0.35
CA ALA A 74 -1.58 12.26 1.80
C ALA A 74 -2.86 12.93 2.30
N SER A 75 -3.76 12.15 2.91
CA SER A 75 -5.00 12.69 3.46
C SER A 75 -4.60 13.91 4.25
N PRO A 76 -5.26 15.08 4.06
CA PRO A 76 -4.81 16.33 4.66
C PRO A 76 -4.56 16.07 6.14
N MET A 77 -3.27 16.06 6.49
CA MET A 77 -2.84 15.67 7.83
C MET A 77 -3.26 16.84 8.70
N SER A 78 -4.36 16.68 9.41
CA SER A 78 -4.83 17.66 10.38
C SER A 78 -3.83 17.65 11.54
N TYR A 79 -2.87 18.58 11.51
CA TYR A 79 -1.95 18.76 12.63
C TYR A 79 -2.73 19.29 13.84
N PRO A 80 -2.77 18.56 14.96
CA PRO A 80 -3.38 19.07 16.19
C PRO A 80 -2.63 20.32 16.63
N ARG A 81 -3.36 21.36 17.07
CA ARG A 81 -2.74 22.63 17.55
C ARG A 81 -1.81 22.42 18.74
N GLY A 82 -2.11 21.45 19.61
CA GLY A 82 -1.28 21.11 20.77
C GLY A 82 -0.02 20.30 20.45
N GLY A 83 0.16 19.91 19.18
CA GLY A 83 1.22 19.01 18.78
C GLY A 83 0.99 17.57 19.24
N TYR A 84 2.08 16.80 19.24
CA TYR A 84 2.09 15.39 19.59
C TYR A 84 3.01 15.16 20.79
N HIS A 85 2.63 14.21 21.64
CA HIS A 85 3.45 13.73 22.74
C HIS A 85 3.89 12.29 22.47
N HIS A 86 5.19 12.02 22.56
CA HIS A 86 5.74 10.68 22.40
C HIS A 86 5.33 9.79 23.58
N ILE A 87 4.76 8.62 23.29
CA ILE A 87 4.33 7.66 24.32
C ILE A 87 5.35 6.54 24.45
N SER A 88 5.60 5.83 23.35
CA SER A 88 6.47 4.66 23.35
C SER A 88 6.94 4.34 21.93
N THR A 89 7.76 3.32 21.77
CA THR A 89 8.24 2.86 20.46
C THR A 89 7.88 1.39 20.26
N ILE A 90 7.34 1.05 19.09
CA ILE A 90 7.09 -0.34 18.69
C ILE A 90 8.00 -0.75 17.53
N LYS A 91 8.36 -2.02 17.48
CA LYS A 91 9.08 -2.61 16.33
C LYS A 91 8.08 -3.35 15.47
N TYR A 92 7.94 -2.93 14.21
CA TYR A 92 7.09 -3.58 13.24
C TYR A 92 7.76 -3.53 11.88
N GLU A 93 7.72 -4.65 11.15
CA GLU A 93 8.39 -4.74 9.84
C GLU A 93 9.88 -4.36 9.92
N GLY A 94 10.59 -4.78 10.98
CA GLY A 94 12.04 -4.56 11.11
C GLY A 94 12.49 -3.10 11.23
N VAL A 95 11.56 -2.16 11.43
CA VAL A 95 11.83 -0.73 11.68
C VAL A 95 11.16 -0.30 12.98
N ARG A 96 11.52 0.88 13.50
CA ARG A 96 10.95 1.43 14.72
C ARG A 96 9.85 2.42 14.37
N TRP A 97 8.72 2.34 15.04
CA TRP A 97 7.61 3.27 14.92
C TRP A 97 7.40 3.94 16.27
N ASN A 98 7.51 5.27 16.30
CA ASN A 98 7.22 6.03 17.49
C ASN A 98 5.69 6.15 17.63
N MET A 99 5.15 5.69 18.74
CA MET A 99 3.76 5.92 19.11
C MET A 99 3.64 7.30 19.74
N GLN A 100 2.64 8.06 19.28
CA GLN A 100 2.36 9.39 19.79
C GLN A 100 0.88 9.56 20.05
N SER A 101 0.54 10.43 21.00
CA SER A 101 -0.83 10.92 21.17
C SER A 101 -0.92 12.40 20.87
N THR A 102 -2.10 12.84 20.46
CA THR A 102 -2.41 14.26 20.37
C THR A 102 -2.34 14.90 21.76
N THR A 103 -1.66 16.04 21.87
CA THR A 103 -1.72 16.83 23.11
C THR A 103 -3.12 17.45 23.20
N PRO A 104 -3.81 17.36 24.36
CA PRO A 104 -5.10 18.03 24.54
C PRO A 104 -4.98 19.52 24.22
N ASP A 105 -5.86 20.03 23.36
CA ASP A 105 -5.92 21.46 23.06
C ASP A 105 -6.27 22.21 24.36
N PRO A 106 -5.45 23.17 24.84
CA PRO A 106 -5.73 23.93 26.06
C PRO A 106 -7.04 24.73 25.98
N TRP A 107 -7.54 25.02 24.77
CA TRP A 107 -8.83 25.69 24.53
C TRP A 107 -9.94 24.74 24.07
N GLY A 108 -9.62 23.48 23.80
CA GLY A 108 -10.59 22.48 23.40
C GLY A 108 -11.39 21.99 24.61
N GLN A 109 -12.71 21.86 24.47
CA GLN A 109 -13.57 21.16 25.45
C GLN A 109 -13.29 19.64 25.51
N HIS A 110 -12.07 19.20 25.23
CA HIS A 110 -11.70 17.80 25.42
C HIS A 110 -11.60 17.52 26.92
N ARG A 111 -12.45 16.60 27.36
CA ARG A 111 -12.51 16.12 28.74
C ARG A 111 -11.11 15.62 29.13
N GLN A 112 -10.41 16.42 29.92
CA GLN A 112 -9.21 16.01 30.63
C GLN A 112 -9.58 14.77 31.44
N GLY A 113 -9.04 13.60 31.08
CA GLY A 113 -9.23 12.42 31.92
C GLY A 113 -8.86 11.09 31.31
N ILE A 114 -9.12 10.85 30.02
CA ILE A 114 -8.92 9.51 29.44
C ILE A 114 -8.55 9.67 27.96
N LEU A 115 -7.24 9.62 27.64
CA LEU A 115 -6.77 9.39 26.27
C LEU A 115 -7.43 8.11 25.75
N GLY A 116 -8.26 8.22 24.72
CA GLY A 116 -8.88 7.05 24.09
C GLY A 116 -7.84 6.31 23.24
N SER A 117 -8.09 5.04 22.94
CA SER A 117 -7.35 4.34 21.87
C SER A 117 -7.56 5.00 20.49
N GLY A 118 -8.55 5.91 20.38
CA GLY A 118 -8.79 6.78 19.25
C GLY A 118 -7.66 7.76 18.94
N ASP A 119 -6.96 8.22 19.99
CA ASP A 119 -6.05 9.37 19.96
C ASP A 119 -4.58 8.98 19.76
N ILE A 120 -4.33 7.71 19.47
CA ILE A 120 -2.98 7.15 19.33
C ILE A 120 -2.73 6.77 17.90
N ASP A 121 -1.64 7.33 17.39
CA ASP A 121 -1.13 7.10 16.04
C ASP A 121 0.38 6.85 16.10
N VAL A 122 0.94 6.33 15.02
CA VAL A 122 2.37 6.23 14.81
C VAL A 122 2.89 7.42 14.02
N GLU A 123 4.04 7.92 14.45
CA GLU A 123 4.81 8.93 13.74
C GLU A 123 5.24 8.38 12.36
N ARG A 124 5.09 9.22 11.35
CA ARG A 124 5.47 8.93 9.96
C ARG A 124 6.44 10.04 9.51
N PRO A 125 7.61 9.71 8.95
CA PRO A 125 8.11 8.38 8.55
C PRO A 125 8.60 7.49 9.73
N PRO A 126 8.82 6.17 9.50
CA PRO A 126 9.39 5.30 10.53
C PRO A 126 10.86 5.62 10.83
N MET A 127 11.29 5.25 12.03
CA MET A 127 12.66 5.42 12.53
C MET A 127 13.55 4.23 12.17
N CYS A 128 14.83 4.51 11.91
CA CYS A 128 15.84 3.49 11.66
C CYS A 128 16.00 2.57 12.89
N PRO A 129 16.16 1.24 12.69
CA PRO A 129 16.39 0.32 13.80
C PRO A 129 17.77 0.48 14.46
N ASN A 130 18.75 1.02 13.74
CA ASN A 130 20.15 1.10 14.19
C ASN A 130 20.54 2.47 14.75
N CYS A 131 19.81 3.53 14.42
CA CYS A 131 20.11 4.90 14.85
C CYS A 131 18.81 5.73 14.98
N PRO A 132 18.81 6.90 15.66
CA PRO A 132 17.62 7.72 15.87
C PRO A 132 17.27 8.62 14.66
N THR A 133 17.52 8.15 13.43
CA THR A 133 17.24 8.90 12.21
C THR A 133 16.03 8.32 11.50
N GLU A 134 15.17 9.18 10.99
CA GLU A 134 14.03 8.82 10.13
C GLU A 134 14.48 8.11 8.85
N LEU A 135 13.63 7.21 8.34
CA LEU A 135 13.84 6.52 7.08
C LEU A 135 13.23 7.30 5.93
N LEU A 136 14.00 7.43 4.85
CA LEU A 136 13.51 7.95 3.57
C LEU A 136 13.01 6.79 2.70
N GLU A 137 12.05 7.08 1.82
CA GLU A 137 11.52 6.13 0.86
C GLU A 137 11.83 6.55 -0.58
N SER A 138 12.21 5.58 -1.40
CA SER A 138 12.30 5.72 -2.85
C SER A 138 11.61 4.56 -3.56
N ARG A 139 11.03 4.83 -4.74
CA ARG A 139 10.49 3.78 -5.61
C ARG A 139 11.63 3.11 -6.38
N THR A 140 11.51 1.80 -6.57
CA THR A 140 12.43 0.99 -7.39
C THR A 140 11.77 0.57 -8.70
N ILE A 141 12.58 0.14 -9.68
CA ILE A 141 12.16 -0.16 -11.06
C ILE A 141 11.08 -1.28 -11.13
N PHE A 142 10.97 -2.13 -10.11
CA PHE A 142 10.00 -3.25 -10.06
C PHE A 142 8.77 -2.97 -9.18
N GLY A 143 8.40 -1.70 -9.02
CA GLY A 143 7.21 -1.32 -8.23
C GLY A 143 7.32 -1.66 -6.74
N ARG A 144 8.54 -1.92 -6.25
CA ARG A 144 8.86 -2.04 -4.82
C ARG A 144 9.31 -0.69 -4.27
N TYR A 145 9.27 -0.57 -2.96
CA TYR A 145 9.75 0.58 -2.20
C TYR A 145 11.05 0.23 -1.50
N ARG A 146 12.01 1.15 -1.52
CA ARG A 146 13.27 1.06 -0.80
C ARG A 146 13.23 2.08 0.32
N TRP A 147 13.32 1.60 1.55
CA TRP A 147 13.48 2.42 2.74
C TRP A 147 14.95 2.47 3.11
N TYR A 148 15.49 3.65 3.36
CA TYR A 148 16.91 3.80 3.67
C TYR A 148 17.17 4.89 4.70
N CYS A 149 18.18 4.66 5.52
CA CYS A 149 18.66 5.61 6.50
C CYS A 149 19.86 6.38 5.95
N VAL A 150 19.81 7.71 5.97
CA VAL A 150 20.89 8.58 5.52
C VAL A 150 22.10 8.59 6.47
N SER A 151 21.89 8.25 7.74
CA SER A 151 22.93 8.34 8.78
C SER A 151 23.80 7.08 8.84
N CYS A 152 23.18 5.90 9.02
CA CYS A 152 23.92 4.63 9.22
C CYS A 152 23.91 3.69 8.02
N GLY A 153 23.28 4.07 6.90
CA GLY A 153 23.22 3.25 5.68
C GLY A 153 22.32 2.02 5.77
N PHE A 154 21.47 1.88 6.79
CA PHE A 154 20.44 0.85 6.84
C PHE A 154 19.54 0.91 5.59
N VAL A 155 19.24 -0.25 4.99
CA VAL A 155 18.36 -0.35 3.83
C VAL A 155 17.40 -1.53 4.01
N LYS A 156 16.12 -1.29 3.72
CA LYS A 156 15.07 -2.32 3.63
C LYS A 156 14.30 -2.17 2.33
N THR A 157 13.98 -3.27 1.67
CA THR A 157 13.09 -3.30 0.50
C THR A 157 11.73 -3.85 0.91
N SER A 158 10.65 -3.20 0.48
CA SER A 158 9.26 -3.57 0.77
C SER A 158 8.42 -3.57 -0.50
N HIS A 159 7.37 -4.38 -0.54
CA HIS A 159 6.36 -4.33 -1.61
C HIS A 159 5.38 -3.16 -1.45
N GLU A 160 5.32 -2.56 -0.27
CA GLU A 160 4.42 -1.47 0.08
C GLU A 160 5.17 -0.25 0.63
N SER A 161 4.59 0.93 0.46
CA SER A 161 5.16 2.17 1.01
C SER A 161 5.07 2.17 2.54
N TYR A 162 5.96 2.89 3.22
CA TYR A 162 5.86 3.02 4.67
C TYR A 162 4.55 3.69 5.07
N TRP A 163 3.95 4.54 4.22
CA TRP A 163 2.65 5.15 4.48
C TRP A 163 1.56 4.09 4.65
N LYS A 164 1.54 3.07 3.78
CA LYS A 164 0.58 1.97 3.85
C LYS A 164 0.91 1.00 4.98
N VAL A 165 2.19 0.80 5.27
CA VAL A 165 2.62 -0.03 6.41
C VAL A 165 2.28 0.66 7.75
N ALA A 166 2.32 1.99 7.80
CA ALA A 166 1.98 2.78 8.98
C ALA A 166 0.53 2.55 9.43
N GLU A 167 -0.43 2.41 8.51
CA GLU A 167 -1.83 2.10 8.86
C GLU A 167 -1.94 0.79 9.66
N ARG A 168 -1.11 -0.21 9.33
CA ARG A 168 -1.05 -1.47 10.07
C ARG A 168 -0.28 -1.32 11.38
N ALA A 169 0.75 -0.48 11.40
CA ALA A 169 1.45 -0.12 12.63
C ALA A 169 0.55 0.65 13.61
N ASP A 170 -0.35 1.51 13.13
CA ASP A 170 -1.36 2.23 13.92
C ASP A 170 -2.29 1.25 14.65
N ILE A 171 -2.79 0.23 13.95
CA ILE A 171 -3.65 -0.80 14.55
C ILE A 171 -2.89 -1.54 15.67
N LEU A 172 -1.63 -1.90 15.42
CA LEU A 172 -0.79 -2.57 16.42
C LEU A 172 -0.45 -1.65 17.60
N ALA A 173 -0.20 -0.37 17.36
CA ALA A 173 0.05 0.65 18.38
C ALA A 173 -1.16 0.80 19.31
N ARG A 174 -2.37 0.89 18.74
CA ARG A 174 -3.62 0.98 19.51
C ARG A 174 -3.85 -0.27 20.36
N ALA A 175 -3.59 -1.47 19.81
CA ALA A 175 -3.67 -2.72 20.57
C ALA A 175 -2.66 -2.74 21.72
N LYS A 176 -1.40 -2.34 21.46
CA LYS A 176 -0.34 -2.29 22.48
C LYS A 176 -0.65 -1.28 23.58
N TRP A 177 -1.25 -0.14 23.25
CA TRP A 177 -1.67 0.84 24.25
C TRP A 177 -2.69 0.30 25.23
N VAL A 178 -3.69 -0.45 24.75
CA VAL A 178 -4.71 -1.06 25.62
C VAL A 178 -4.05 -2.01 26.62
N GLU A 179 -3.09 -2.82 26.17
CA GLU A 179 -2.31 -3.72 27.03
C GLU A 179 -1.51 -2.94 28.09
N LEU A 180 -0.79 -1.89 27.70
CA LEU A 180 -0.01 -1.04 28.62
C LEU A 180 -0.90 -0.34 29.65
N ARG A 181 -2.09 0.11 29.23
CA ARG A 181 -3.05 0.76 30.11
C ARG A 181 -3.61 -0.20 31.15
N GLN A 182 -3.99 -1.41 30.73
CA GLN A 182 -4.47 -2.45 31.64
C GLN A 182 -3.39 -2.82 32.67
N ALA A 183 -2.13 -2.96 32.22
CA ALA A 183 -1.02 -3.17 33.12
C ALA A 183 -0.89 -2.03 34.14
N THR A 184 -0.95 -0.78 33.70
CA THR A 184 -0.82 0.39 34.60
C THR A 184 -1.94 0.44 35.66
N VAL A 185 -3.19 0.19 35.27
CA VAL A 185 -4.33 0.19 36.21
C VAL A 185 -4.16 -0.89 37.28
N LEU A 186 -3.64 -2.07 36.92
CA LEU A 186 -3.41 -3.18 37.85
C LEU A 186 -2.34 -2.85 38.92
N TYR A 187 -1.40 -1.96 38.65
CA TYR A 187 -0.37 -1.55 39.61
C TYR A 187 -0.77 -0.36 40.49
N THR A 188 -1.82 0.39 40.14
CA THR A 188 -2.23 1.60 40.87
C THR A 188 -3.32 1.37 41.91
N VAL A 189 -3.89 0.17 42.03
CA VAL A 189 -4.81 -0.15 43.12
C VAL A 189 -3.98 -0.46 44.37
N PRO A 190 -4.01 0.39 45.42
CA PRO A 190 -3.29 0.10 46.66
C PRO A 190 -3.79 -1.22 47.21
N ARG A 191 -2.88 -2.10 47.62
CA ARG A 191 -3.20 -3.44 48.16
C ARG A 191 -3.73 -3.36 49.60
N ASP A 192 -4.04 -2.17 50.08
CA ASP A 192 -4.04 -1.83 51.50
C ASP A 192 -5.45 -1.48 52.01
N SER A 193 -6.50 -1.80 51.25
CA SER A 193 -7.90 -1.58 51.66
C SER A 193 -8.59 -2.90 52.02
N GLU A 194 -7.99 -3.67 52.93
CA GLU A 194 -8.68 -4.68 53.76
C GLU A 194 -9.01 -4.08 55.13
#